data_AF-A0A1Y3BEI0-F1
#
_entry.id   AF-A0A1Y3BEI0-F1
#
_cell.length_a   1.000
_cell.length_b   1.000
_cell.length_c   1.000
_cell.angle_alpha   90.00
_cell.angle_beta   90.00
_cell.angle_gamma   90.00
#
_symmetry.space_group_name_H-M   'P 1'
#
loop_
_entity.id
_entity.type
_entity.pdbx_description
1 polymer ?
#
loop_
_entity_poly.entity_id
_entity_poly.type
_entity_poly.pdbx_seq_one_letter_code
_entity_poly.pdbx_strand_id
1 'polypeptide(L)'
;MALKWKDVIPKFHGSYEEFSKFRQSYDRLIHTSTLDPGRKLLILHDRLAEQPMGVISGIRTYHEAYSKLVEHYTSTFALRSEISRTLESLPKINSQWDIKNMTDNMIIVQEKYAILKENRMNEAFLESEFLSIVARKFPPEILKSSDRFADTGNRCEHYMADLRYFVERNQRSANILKYVEKRSEGRYPTSLNVEIQNSDNNPDRSFAYE
;
A
#
# COMPACT_ATOMS: atom_id res chain seq x y z
N MET A 1 -35.30 21.97 -5.55
CA MET A 1 -34.71 20.63 -5.36
C MET A 1 -33.61 20.75 -4.32
N ALA A 2 -33.77 20.15 -3.14
CA ALA A 2 -32.71 20.17 -2.12
C ALA A 2 -31.60 19.19 -2.54
N LEU A 3 -30.39 19.70 -2.74
CA LEU A 3 -29.21 18.89 -3.04
C LEU A 3 -29.03 17.87 -1.91
N LYS A 4 -29.12 16.56 -2.18
CA LYS A 4 -28.82 15.50 -1.20
C LYS A 4 -27.32 15.29 -1.08
N TRP A 5 -26.58 16.34 -0.73
CA TRP A 5 -25.13 16.28 -0.56
C TRP A 5 -24.71 15.27 0.52
N LYS A 6 -25.58 14.96 1.49
CA LYS A 6 -25.35 13.98 2.55
C LYS A 6 -25.10 12.56 2.03
N ASP A 7 -25.68 12.21 0.89
CA ASP A 7 -25.56 10.87 0.30
C ASP A 7 -24.30 10.74 -0.58
N VAL A 8 -23.63 11.85 -0.88
CA VAL A 8 -22.51 11.91 -1.84
C VAL A 8 -21.20 12.34 -1.18
N ILE A 9 -21.25 13.17 -0.14
CA ILE A 9 -20.06 13.61 0.59
C ILE A 9 -19.89 12.72 1.84
N PRO A 10 -18.87 11.84 1.85
CA PRO A 10 -18.61 10.99 3.00
C PRO A 10 -18.25 11.84 4.22
N LYS A 11 -18.55 11.33 5.42
CA LYS A 11 -18.08 11.95 6.64
C LYS A 11 -16.56 11.74 6.75
N PHE A 12 -15.82 12.82 6.97
CA PHE A 12 -14.37 12.77 7.08
C PHE A 12 -13.94 12.56 8.53
N HIS A 13 -13.17 11.49 8.77
CA HIS A 13 -12.78 11.07 10.11
C HIS A 13 -11.41 11.58 10.55
N GLY A 14 -10.66 12.25 9.68
CA GLY A 14 -9.34 12.79 10.01
C GLY A 14 -8.15 11.93 9.55
N SER A 15 -8.38 10.97 8.64
CA SER A 15 -7.29 10.24 7.98
C SER A 15 -6.64 11.10 6.89
N TYR A 16 -5.32 11.26 6.92
CA TYR A 16 -4.61 11.99 5.86
C TYR A 16 -4.73 11.28 4.50
N GLU A 17 -4.77 9.95 4.52
CA GLU A 17 -4.86 9.10 3.33
C GLU A 17 -6.20 9.27 2.60
N GLU A 18 -7.29 9.51 3.34
CA GLU A 18 -8.64 9.63 2.78
C GLU A 18 -9.00 11.08 2.41
N PHE A 19 -8.18 12.06 2.81
CA PHE A 19 -8.53 13.47 2.68
C PHE A 19 -8.70 13.89 1.22
N SER A 20 -7.90 13.37 0.29
CA SER A 20 -7.99 13.69 -1.13
C SER A 20 -9.38 13.36 -1.70
N LYS A 21 -9.92 12.18 -1.36
CA LYS A 21 -11.25 11.71 -1.80
C LYS A 21 -12.38 12.54 -1.20
N PHE A 22 -12.27 12.85 0.10
CA PHE A 22 -13.22 13.75 0.76
C PHE A 22 -13.22 15.12 0.08
N ARG A 23 -12.04 15.73 -0.05
CA ARG A 23 -11.84 17.06 -0.64
C ARG A 23 -12.37 17.12 -2.06
N GLN A 24 -12.06 16.14 -2.92
CA GLN A 24 -12.56 16.12 -4.29
C GLN A 24 -14.10 16.15 -4.35
N SER A 25 -14.75 15.36 -3.50
CA SER A 25 -16.23 15.30 -3.44
C SER A 25 -16.83 16.57 -2.87
N TYR A 26 -16.21 17.11 -1.81
CA TYR A 26 -16.62 18.35 -1.16
C TYR A 26 -16.46 19.55 -2.09
N ASP A 27 -15.34 19.61 -2.81
CA ASP A 27 -14.98 20.75 -3.64
C ASP A 27 -15.94 20.90 -4.80
N ARG A 28 -16.20 19.77 -5.47
CA ARG A 28 -17.13 19.67 -6.60
C ARG A 28 -18.55 20.12 -6.25
N LEU A 29 -19.03 19.82 -5.04
CA LEU A 29 -20.43 20.02 -4.68
C LEU A 29 -20.68 21.28 -3.85
N ILE A 30 -19.73 21.65 -3.00
CA ILE A 30 -19.91 22.69 -1.98
C ILE A 30 -18.92 23.83 -2.18
N HIS A 31 -17.60 23.56 -2.25
CA HIS A 31 -16.59 24.62 -2.28
C HIS A 31 -16.78 25.54 -3.49
N THR A 32 -16.95 24.98 -4.69
CA THR A 32 -17.10 25.73 -5.95
C THR A 32 -18.53 26.22 -6.20
N SER A 33 -19.50 25.82 -5.38
CA SER A 33 -20.89 26.24 -5.54
C SER A 33 -21.11 27.72 -5.20
N THR A 34 -22.24 28.27 -5.63
CA THR A 34 -22.69 29.64 -5.30
C THR A 34 -23.36 29.76 -3.92
N LEU A 35 -23.32 28.70 -3.10
CA LEU A 35 -23.87 28.74 -1.74
C LEU A 35 -23.22 29.85 -0.91
N ASP A 36 -23.99 30.44 0.00
CA ASP A 36 -23.46 31.43 0.91
C ASP A 36 -22.41 30.82 1.86
N PRO A 37 -21.38 31.58 2.28
CA PRO A 37 -20.31 31.06 3.14
C PRO A 37 -20.83 30.45 4.45
N GLY A 38 -21.90 30.99 5.03
CA GLY A 38 -22.50 30.46 6.25
C GLY A 38 -23.02 29.03 6.07
N ARG A 39 -23.78 28.78 4.99
CA ARG A 39 -24.21 27.42 4.63
C ARG A 39 -23.04 26.51 4.31
N LYS A 40 -22.01 26.98 3.60
CA LYS A 40 -20.81 26.17 3.33
C LYS A 40 -20.12 25.76 4.63
N LEU A 41 -20.04 26.65 5.62
CA LEU A 41 -19.46 26.33 6.93
C LEU A 41 -20.31 25.30 7.70
N LEU A 42 -21.63 25.45 7.70
CA LEU A 42 -22.53 24.47 8.33
C LEU A 42 -22.40 23.08 7.71
N ILE A 43 -22.32 23.00 6.38
CA ILE A 43 -22.12 21.72 5.67
C ILE A 43 -20.73 21.14 5.99
N LEU A 44 -19.70 21.99 6.05
CA LEU A 44 -18.36 21.57 6.46
C LEU A 44 -18.43 20.92 7.85
N HIS A 45 -18.98 21.60 8.84
CA HIS A 45 -19.14 21.08 10.20
C HIS A 45 -19.91 19.75 10.23
N ASP A 46 -21.03 19.63 9.51
CA ASP A 46 -21.82 18.38 9.48
C ASP A 46 -21.07 17.20 8.85
N ARG A 47 -20.06 17.46 8.01
CA ARG A 47 -19.27 16.43 7.33
C ARG A 47 -17.93 16.10 8.00
N LEU A 48 -17.53 16.82 9.03
CA LEU A 48 -16.33 16.50 9.81
C LEU A 48 -16.69 15.69 11.07
N ALA A 49 -15.88 14.68 11.37
CA ALA A 49 -15.88 14.04 12.68
C ALA A 49 -15.15 14.90 13.73
N GLU A 50 -15.13 14.45 14.99
CA GLU A 50 -14.58 15.22 16.12
C GLU A 50 -13.12 15.63 15.93
N GLN A 51 -12.27 14.73 15.44
CA GLN A 51 -10.84 15.02 15.24
C GLN A 51 -10.61 16.15 14.21
N PRO A 52 -11.08 16.07 12.95
CA PRO A 52 -10.92 17.15 12.00
C PRO A 52 -11.71 18.42 12.38
N MET A 53 -12.79 18.27 13.16
CA MET A 53 -13.47 19.42 13.76
C MET A 53 -12.55 20.19 14.71
N GLY A 54 -11.74 19.48 15.49
CA GLY A 54 -10.74 20.07 16.39
C GLY A 54 -9.74 20.99 15.67
N VAL A 55 -9.36 20.66 14.42
CA VAL A 55 -8.42 21.46 13.61
C VAL A 55 -8.94 22.88 13.34
N ILE A 56 -10.26 22.99 13.12
CA ILE A 56 -10.94 24.25 12.79
C ILE A 56 -11.70 24.86 13.98
N SER A 57 -11.48 24.33 15.19
CA SER A 57 -12.17 24.79 16.39
C SER A 57 -11.93 26.29 16.62
N GLY A 58 -13.00 27.01 16.94
CA GLY A 58 -12.98 28.46 17.19
C GLY A 58 -13.02 29.34 15.92
N ILE A 59 -12.91 28.78 14.72
CA ILE A 59 -12.96 29.54 13.46
C ILE A 59 -14.41 29.81 13.06
N ARG A 60 -14.71 31.06 12.72
CA ARG A 60 -16.08 31.51 12.40
C ARG A 60 -16.33 31.77 10.93
N THR A 61 -15.28 31.80 10.10
CA THR A 61 -15.40 32.07 8.67
C THR A 61 -15.14 30.82 7.86
N TYR A 62 -15.95 30.60 6.82
CA TYR A 62 -15.82 29.44 5.95
C TYR A 62 -14.44 29.33 5.30
N HIS A 63 -13.96 30.42 4.70
CA HIS A 63 -12.72 30.40 3.94
C HIS A 63 -11.52 30.06 4.82
N GLU A 64 -11.46 30.60 6.03
CA GLU A 64 -10.39 30.30 6.99
C GLU A 64 -10.48 28.84 7.47
N ALA A 65 -11.68 28.37 7.84
CA ALA A 65 -11.87 26.99 8.30
C ALA A 65 -11.48 25.98 7.22
N TYR A 66 -11.97 26.18 6.00
CA TYR A 66 -11.68 25.30 4.88
C TYR A 66 -10.19 25.34 4.50
N SER A 67 -9.58 26.53 4.44
CA SER A 67 -8.15 26.65 4.11
C SER A 67 -7.26 25.97 5.15
N LYS A 68 -7.55 26.16 6.45
CA LYS A 68 -6.80 25.52 7.53
C LYS A 68 -6.95 24.00 7.51
N LEU A 69 -8.16 23.50 7.22
CA LEU A 69 -8.40 22.06 7.07
C LEU A 69 -7.58 21.48 5.91
N VAL A 70 -7.60 22.16 4.76
CA VAL A 70 -6.83 21.76 3.57
C VAL A 70 -5.33 21.78 3.87
N GLU A 71 -4.82 22.86 4.43
CA GLU A 71 -3.39 22.98 4.79
C GLU A 71 -2.96 21.84 5.71
N HIS A 72 -3.75 21.56 6.75
CA HIS A 72 -3.45 20.50 7.70
C HIS A 72 -3.38 19.13 7.00
N TYR A 73 -4.45 18.73 6.30
CA TYR A 73 -4.58 17.39 5.76
C TYR A 73 -3.96 17.17 4.36
N THR A 74 -3.41 18.20 3.73
CA THR A 74 -2.56 18.06 2.52
C THR A 74 -1.07 18.05 2.83
N SER A 75 -0.69 18.18 4.11
CA SER A 75 0.71 18.12 4.53
C SER A 75 1.33 16.77 4.18
N THR A 76 2.27 16.79 3.23
CA THR A 76 3.05 15.61 2.84
C THR A 76 3.88 15.06 4.00
N PHE A 77 4.39 15.95 4.86
CA PHE A 77 5.14 15.54 6.05
C PHE A 77 4.27 14.76 7.04
N ALA A 78 3.06 15.24 7.33
CA ALA A 78 2.17 14.57 8.26
C ALA A 78 1.71 13.21 7.72
N LEU A 79 1.36 13.14 6.42
CA LEU A 79 1.04 11.87 5.74
C LEU A 79 2.20 10.88 5.85
N ARG A 80 3.44 11.31 5.56
CA ARG A 80 4.63 10.45 5.69
C ARG A 80 4.81 9.94 7.11
N SER A 81 4.66 10.80 8.11
CA SER A 81 4.81 10.43 9.51
C SER A 81 3.77 9.38 9.96
N GLU A 82 2.52 9.53 9.53
CA GLU A 82 1.45 8.56 9.81
C GLU A 82 1.72 7.20 9.13
N ILE A 83 2.13 7.23 7.86
CA ILE A 83 2.48 6.02 7.11
C ILE A 83 3.71 5.33 7.73
N SER A 84 4.79 6.08 8.03
CA SER A 84 5.98 5.52 8.69
C SER A 84 5.61 4.82 10.00
N ARG A 85 4.80 5.45 10.85
CA ARG A 85 4.33 4.84 12.10
C ARG A 85 3.55 3.56 11.88
N THR A 86 2.66 3.55 10.88
CA THR A 86 1.89 2.36 10.51
C THR A 86 2.81 1.23 10.07
N LEU A 87 3.74 1.51 9.15
CA LEU A 87 4.70 0.53 8.65
C LEU A 87 5.65 0.03 9.75
N GLU A 88 6.09 0.91 10.65
CA GLU A 88 6.94 0.55 11.79
C GLU A 88 6.23 -0.35 12.80
N SER A 89 4.91 -0.26 12.93
CA SER A 89 4.12 -1.14 13.80
C SER A 89 3.93 -2.55 13.26
N LEU A 90 4.21 -2.78 11.96
CA LEU A 90 4.08 -4.11 11.36
C LEU A 90 5.03 -5.12 12.02
N PRO A 91 4.59 -6.38 12.21
CA PRO A 91 5.44 -7.43 12.75
C PRO A 91 6.62 -7.69 11.82
N LYS A 92 7.81 -7.94 12.40
CA LYS A 92 8.98 -8.38 11.64
C LYS A 92 8.85 -9.85 11.28
N ILE A 93 9.06 -10.17 10.01
CA ILE A 93 9.00 -11.53 9.48
C ILE A 93 10.42 -12.08 9.41
N ASN A 94 10.70 -13.10 10.23
CA ASN A 94 12.03 -13.74 10.27
C ASN A 94 12.09 -15.02 9.41
N SER A 95 10.94 -15.56 9.01
CA SER A 95 10.84 -16.82 8.26
C SER A 95 10.03 -16.61 6.98
N GLN A 96 10.56 -17.09 5.87
CA GLN A 96 9.86 -17.11 4.57
C GLN A 96 8.58 -17.97 4.57
N TRP A 97 8.40 -18.82 5.58
CA TRP A 97 7.24 -19.69 5.75
C TRP A 97 6.11 -19.07 6.56
N ASP A 98 6.33 -17.89 7.16
CA ASP A 98 5.27 -17.13 7.83
C ASP A 98 4.40 -16.39 6.79
N ILE A 99 3.71 -17.17 5.97
CA ILE A 99 2.98 -16.69 4.80
C ILE A 99 1.87 -15.74 5.20
N LYS A 100 1.20 -15.99 6.33
CA LYS A 100 0.09 -15.15 6.78
C LYS A 100 0.58 -13.72 7.06
N ASN A 101 1.56 -13.56 7.93
CA ASN A 101 2.08 -12.22 8.25
C ASN A 101 2.75 -11.58 7.03
N MET A 102 3.34 -12.37 6.14
CA MET A 102 3.93 -11.87 4.90
C MET A 102 2.89 -11.32 3.92
N THR A 103 1.76 -12.02 3.74
CA THR A 103 0.64 -11.53 2.95
C THR A 103 -0.01 -10.30 3.59
N ASP A 104 -0.28 -10.34 4.90
CA ASP A 104 -0.93 -9.24 5.62
C ASP A 104 -0.07 -7.96 5.56
N ASN A 105 1.24 -8.06 5.84
CA ASN A 105 2.17 -6.93 5.73
C ASN A 105 2.27 -6.42 4.30
N MET A 106 2.34 -7.31 3.29
CA MET A 106 2.45 -6.91 1.89
C MET A 106 1.24 -6.09 1.43
N ILE A 107 0.02 -6.47 1.84
CA ILE A 107 -1.20 -5.74 1.50
C ILE A 107 -1.12 -4.31 2.03
N ILE A 108 -0.76 -4.14 3.31
CA ILE A 108 -0.64 -2.83 3.94
C ILE A 108 0.45 -2.00 3.25
N VAL A 109 1.61 -2.58 2.99
CA VAL A 109 2.74 -1.91 2.31
C VAL A 109 2.35 -1.44 0.91
N GLN A 110 1.68 -2.29 0.12
CA GLN A 110 1.23 -1.93 -1.23
C GLN A 110 0.19 -0.81 -1.20
N GLU A 111 -0.73 -0.83 -0.24
CA GLU A 111 -1.71 0.23 -0.05
C GLU A 111 -1.02 1.58 0.25
N LYS A 112 -0.08 1.61 1.21
CA LYS A 112 0.64 2.84 1.57
C LYS A 112 1.55 3.33 0.45
N TYR A 113 2.20 2.43 -0.26
CA TYR A 113 2.97 2.75 -1.46
C TYR A 113 2.10 3.43 -2.51
N ALA A 114 0.90 2.89 -2.80
CA ALA A 114 -0.01 3.45 -3.78
C ALA A 114 -0.42 4.89 -3.42
N ILE A 115 -0.78 5.13 -2.15
CA ILE A 115 -1.14 6.47 -1.64
C ILE A 115 0.02 7.46 -1.83
N LEU A 116 1.24 7.07 -1.47
CA LEU A 116 2.41 7.94 -1.60
C LEU A 116 2.77 8.24 -3.05
N LYS A 117 2.62 7.24 -3.95
CA LYS A 117 2.93 7.36 -5.39
C LYS A 117 2.03 8.36 -6.12
N GLU A 118 0.84 8.68 -5.59
CA GLU A 118 -0.05 9.68 -6.19
C GLU A 118 0.57 11.09 -6.25
N ASN A 119 1.55 11.38 -5.40
CA ASN A 119 2.22 12.69 -5.35
C ASN A 119 3.74 12.56 -5.52
N ARG A 120 4.26 13.10 -6.64
CA ARG A 120 5.70 13.09 -6.99
C ARG A 120 6.61 13.67 -5.91
N MET A 121 6.11 14.57 -5.06
CA MET A 121 6.88 15.12 -3.94
C MET A 121 7.35 14.03 -2.97
N ASN A 122 6.75 12.84 -2.98
CA ASN A 122 7.10 11.70 -2.14
C ASN A 122 8.18 10.78 -2.73
N GLU A 123 8.64 10.98 -3.97
CA GLU A 123 9.63 10.09 -4.62
C GLU A 123 10.89 9.89 -3.77
N ALA A 124 11.49 10.97 -3.29
CA ALA A 124 12.68 10.87 -2.44
C ALA A 124 12.43 10.11 -1.12
N PHE A 125 11.23 10.22 -0.55
CA PHE A 125 10.84 9.49 0.66
C PHE A 125 10.61 8.00 0.36
N LEU A 126 9.98 7.68 -0.78
CA LEU A 126 9.77 6.32 -1.25
C LEU A 126 11.09 5.58 -1.45
N GLU A 127 12.05 6.24 -2.11
CA GLU A 127 13.37 5.67 -2.42
C GLU A 127 14.31 5.56 -1.21
N SER A 128 13.97 6.17 -0.07
CA SER A 128 14.80 6.19 1.14
C SER A 128 14.10 5.60 2.37
N GLU A 129 13.41 6.43 3.14
CA GLU A 129 12.84 6.07 4.44
C GLU A 129 11.80 4.95 4.32
N PHE A 130 10.88 5.06 3.36
CA PHE A 130 9.87 4.03 3.13
C PHE A 130 10.50 2.67 2.87
N LEU A 131 11.43 2.59 1.91
CA LEU A 131 12.13 1.35 1.60
C LEU A 131 12.89 0.79 2.79
N SER A 132 13.59 1.66 3.54
CA SER A 132 14.32 1.25 4.74
C SER A 132 13.41 0.62 5.80
N ILE A 133 12.24 1.21 6.06
CA ILE A 133 11.27 0.67 7.01
C ILE A 133 10.76 -0.68 6.50
N VAL A 134 10.33 -0.76 5.23
CA VAL A 134 9.76 -1.99 4.67
C VAL A 134 10.80 -3.12 4.62
N ALA A 135 12.01 -2.85 4.16
CA ALA A 135 13.10 -3.84 4.07
C ALA A 135 13.43 -4.47 5.44
N ARG A 136 13.24 -3.74 6.54
CA ARG A 136 13.44 -4.27 7.91
C ARG A 136 12.32 -5.21 8.36
N LYS A 137 11.16 -5.22 7.69
CA LYS A 137 10.00 -6.05 8.04
C LYS A 137 9.98 -7.40 7.34
N PHE A 138 10.67 -7.51 6.20
CA PHE A 138 10.68 -8.72 5.39
C PHE A 138 12.04 -9.42 5.42
N PRO A 139 12.09 -10.73 5.09
CA PRO A 139 13.35 -11.44 4.94
C PRO A 139 14.26 -10.80 3.87
N PRO A 140 15.58 -10.69 4.12
CA PRO A 140 16.51 -10.01 3.22
C PRO A 140 16.64 -10.69 1.85
N GLU A 141 16.21 -11.94 1.71
CA GLU A 141 16.23 -12.69 0.46
C GLU A 141 15.38 -12.03 -0.65
N ILE A 142 14.38 -11.22 -0.28
CA ILE A 142 13.53 -10.47 -1.22
C ILE A 142 14.30 -9.34 -1.93
N LEU A 143 15.35 -8.79 -1.29
CA LEU A 143 16.03 -7.57 -1.77
C LEU A 143 16.96 -7.78 -2.98
N LYS A 144 17.31 -9.03 -3.29
CA LYS A 144 18.48 -9.35 -4.14
C LYS A 144 18.39 -8.85 -5.59
N SER A 145 17.21 -8.58 -6.13
CA SER A 145 17.01 -8.07 -7.50
C SER A 145 16.85 -6.55 -7.57
N SER A 146 16.15 -5.95 -6.61
CA SER A 146 15.84 -4.52 -6.58
C SER A 146 17.06 -3.59 -6.38
N ASP A 147 18.11 -4.05 -5.69
CA ASP A 147 19.30 -3.22 -5.41
C ASP A 147 20.03 -2.75 -6.67
N ARG A 148 19.86 -3.45 -7.80
CA ARG A 148 20.43 -3.07 -9.09
C ARG A 148 19.83 -1.80 -9.70
N PHE A 149 18.73 -1.30 -9.13
CA PHE A 149 18.00 -0.13 -9.61
C PHE A 149 18.21 1.11 -8.75
N ALA A 150 19.13 1.08 -7.77
CA ALA A 150 19.38 2.18 -6.83
C ALA A 150 19.64 3.53 -7.53
N ASP A 151 20.32 3.53 -8.68
CA ASP A 151 20.67 4.75 -9.42
C ASP A 151 19.59 5.23 -10.40
N THR A 152 18.48 4.49 -10.53
CA THR A 152 17.43 4.77 -11.52
C THR A 152 16.24 5.54 -10.97
N GLY A 153 16.16 5.71 -9.65
CA GLY A 153 14.99 6.30 -8.98
C GLY A 153 13.72 5.44 -9.02
N ASN A 154 13.84 4.18 -9.45
CA ASN A 154 12.73 3.21 -9.51
C ASN A 154 12.95 2.02 -8.57
N ARG A 155 13.87 2.12 -7.61
CA ARG A 155 14.21 1.01 -6.73
C ARG A 155 13.00 0.58 -5.92
N CYS A 156 12.20 1.54 -5.44
CA CYS A 156 11.01 1.23 -4.65
C CYS A 156 9.98 0.47 -5.46
N GLU A 157 9.75 0.88 -6.72
CA GLU A 157 8.82 0.20 -7.61
C GLU A 157 9.23 -1.25 -7.88
N HIS A 158 10.51 -1.47 -8.20
CA HIS A 158 11.04 -2.82 -8.42
C HIS A 158 10.97 -3.67 -7.14
N TYR A 159 11.29 -3.09 -5.99
CA TYR A 159 11.18 -3.79 -4.72
C TYR A 159 9.74 -4.20 -4.39
N MET A 160 8.74 -3.36 -4.67
CA MET A 160 7.32 -3.71 -4.51
C MET A 160 6.91 -4.90 -5.39
N ALA A 161 7.44 -4.97 -6.62
CA ALA A 161 7.20 -6.09 -7.54
C ALA A 161 7.86 -7.38 -7.05
N ASP A 162 9.12 -7.30 -6.60
CA ASP A 162 9.88 -8.43 -6.05
C ASP A 162 9.20 -8.99 -4.80
N LEU A 163 8.75 -8.11 -3.91
CA LEU A 163 8.00 -8.48 -2.71
C LEU A 163 6.74 -9.27 -3.09
N ARG A 164 5.94 -8.74 -4.03
CA ARG A 164 4.72 -9.41 -4.50
C ARG A 164 5.03 -10.81 -5.03
N TYR A 165 5.99 -10.90 -5.94
CA TYR A 165 6.38 -12.16 -6.54
C TYR A 165 6.83 -13.19 -5.48
N PHE A 166 7.62 -12.76 -4.50
CA PHE A 166 8.11 -13.63 -3.43
C PHE A 166 6.97 -14.18 -2.56
N VAL A 167 6.03 -13.32 -2.13
CA VAL A 167 4.87 -13.74 -1.33
C VAL A 167 4.03 -14.75 -2.10
N GLU A 168 3.69 -14.45 -3.36
CA GLU A 168 2.89 -15.33 -4.21
C GLU A 168 3.57 -16.68 -4.45
N ARG A 169 4.88 -16.68 -4.70
CA ARG A 169 5.67 -17.90 -4.88
C ARG A 169 5.61 -18.79 -3.63
N ASN A 170 5.84 -18.22 -2.44
CA ASN A 170 5.85 -19.00 -1.20
C ASN A 170 4.46 -19.54 -0.85
N GLN A 171 3.41 -18.76 -1.14
CA GLN A 171 2.03 -19.21 -0.97
C GLN A 171 1.70 -20.40 -1.89
N ARG A 172 2.14 -20.36 -3.16
CA ARG A 172 2.02 -21.51 -4.08
C ARG A 172 2.78 -22.73 -3.56
N SER A 173 4.03 -22.56 -3.12
CA SER A 173 4.84 -23.66 -2.58
C SER A 173 4.20 -24.31 -1.35
N ALA A 174 3.66 -23.53 -0.42
CA ALA A 174 2.96 -24.08 0.75
C ALA A 174 1.67 -24.82 0.39
N ASN A 175 0.94 -24.36 -0.63
CA ASN A 175 -0.25 -25.06 -1.11
C ASN A 175 0.10 -26.42 -1.73
N ILE A 176 1.21 -26.49 -2.50
CA ILE A 176 1.73 -27.75 -3.06
C ILE A 176 2.12 -28.71 -1.93
N LEU A 177 2.88 -28.24 -0.92
CA LEU A 177 3.30 -29.07 0.21
C LEU A 177 2.10 -29.64 0.98
N LYS A 178 1.10 -28.81 1.30
CA LYS A 178 -0.15 -29.27 1.95
C LYS A 178 -0.89 -30.34 1.13
N TYR A 179 -0.87 -30.22 -0.19
CA TYR A 179 -1.50 -31.20 -1.07
C TYR A 179 -0.74 -32.54 -1.07
N VAL A 180 0.60 -32.49 -1.07
CA VAL A 180 1.46 -33.68 -0.98
C VAL A 180 1.29 -34.39 0.36
N GLU A 181 1.27 -33.64 1.47
CA GLU A 181 1.08 -34.17 2.83
C GLU A 181 -0.26 -34.91 2.97
N LYS A 182 -1.36 -34.30 2.52
CA LYS A 182 -2.68 -34.95 2.50
C LYS A 182 -2.71 -36.23 1.66
N ARG A 183 -1.91 -36.29 0.59
CA ARG A 183 -1.79 -37.48 -0.25
C ARG A 183 -0.99 -38.60 0.42
N SER A 184 0.02 -38.25 1.23
CA SER A 184 0.79 -39.21 2.04
C SER A 184 0.03 -39.72 3.26
N GLU A 185 -0.83 -38.90 3.89
CA GLU A 185 -1.68 -39.32 5.02
C GLU A 185 -2.81 -40.28 4.58
N GLY A 186 -3.18 -40.27 3.29
CA GLY A 186 -4.26 -41.07 2.72
C GLY A 186 -3.86 -42.40 2.08
N ARG A 187 -2.58 -42.84 2.13
CA ARG A 187 -2.15 -44.12 1.51
C ARG A 187 -1.00 -44.81 2.27
N TYR A 188 -1.23 -46.05 2.70
CA TYR A 188 -0.17 -47.07 2.83
C TYR A 188 0.55 -47.25 1.48
N PRO A 189 1.84 -47.61 1.46
CA PRO A 189 2.68 -47.48 0.27
C PRO A 189 2.26 -48.51 -0.78
N THR A 190 1.74 -48.03 -1.91
CA THR A 190 1.75 -48.81 -3.15
C THR A 190 2.86 -48.24 -4.01
N SER A 191 3.98 -48.94 -4.00
CA SER A 191 5.10 -48.79 -4.93
C SER A 191 4.60 -48.59 -6.36
N LEU A 192 4.96 -47.48 -7.03
CA LEU A 192 4.98 -47.39 -8.48
C LEU A 192 5.73 -46.12 -8.96
N ASN A 193 6.94 -46.37 -9.46
CA ASN A 193 7.74 -45.67 -10.46
C ASN A 193 7.77 -44.13 -10.46
N VAL A 194 8.86 -43.60 -9.90
CA VAL A 194 9.43 -42.32 -10.35
C VAL A 194 10.16 -42.59 -11.66
N GLU A 195 9.45 -42.49 -12.79
CA GLU A 195 10.12 -42.21 -14.06
C GLU A 195 10.52 -40.73 -14.05
N ILE A 196 11.81 -40.51 -13.79
CA ILE A 196 12.50 -39.27 -14.09
C ILE A 196 12.52 -39.16 -15.62
N GLN A 197 11.55 -38.45 -16.20
CA GLN A 197 11.72 -37.93 -17.56
C GLN A 197 12.60 -36.69 -17.50
N ASN A 198 13.90 -36.96 -17.62
CA ASN A 198 14.85 -36.07 -18.28
C ASN A 198 14.50 -36.00 -19.77
N SER A 199 14.09 -34.83 -20.23
CA SER A 199 14.20 -34.36 -21.62
C SER A 199 14.35 -32.84 -21.48
N ASP A 200 15.56 -32.29 -21.61
CA ASP A 200 16.20 -32.14 -22.90
C ASP A 200 17.71 -32.43 -22.86
N ASN A 201 18.08 -33.56 -23.48
CA ASN A 201 19.33 -33.68 -24.21
C ASN A 201 19.07 -33.12 -25.62
N ASN A 202 19.60 -31.95 -25.93
CA ASN A 202 19.91 -31.59 -27.31
C ASN A 202 21.43 -31.69 -27.49
N PRO A 203 21.96 -32.63 -28.30
CA PRO A 203 23.37 -32.76 -28.57
C PRO A 203 23.71 -31.90 -29.78
N ASP A 204 24.05 -30.63 -29.57
CA ASP A 204 24.88 -29.93 -30.55
C ASP A 204 25.71 -28.85 -29.87
N ARG A 205 26.89 -29.28 -29.40
CA ARG A 205 28.00 -28.40 -29.08
C ARG A 205 28.80 -28.20 -30.36
N SER A 206 28.85 -26.97 -30.86
CA SER A 206 30.06 -26.43 -31.46
C SER A 206 30.38 -25.10 -30.81
N PHE A 207 31.42 -25.12 -29.97
CA PHE A 207 32.16 -23.92 -29.59
C PHE A 207 33.07 -23.57 -30.77
N ALA A 208 33.01 -22.32 -31.22
CA ALA A 208 34.13 -21.68 -31.91
C ALA A 208 34.26 -20.26 -31.36
N TYR A 209 35.41 -20.01 -30.74
CA TYR A 209 35.93 -18.68 -30.46
C TYR A 209 36.62 -18.18 -31.72
N GLU A 210 36.16 -17.06 -32.26
CA GLU A 210 36.96 -15.94 -32.78
C GLU A 210 36.21 -14.63 -32.51
#